data_AF-A0A1X3CZF7-F1
#
_entry.id   AF-A0A1X3CZF7-F1
#
_cell.length_a   1.000
_cell.length_b   1.000
_cell.length_c   1.000
_cell.angle_alpha   90.00
_cell.angle_beta   90.00
_cell.angle_gamma   90.00
#
_symmetry.space_group_name_H-M   'P 1'
#
loop_
_entity.id
_entity.type
_entity.pdbx_description
1 polymer ?
#
loop_
_entity_poly.entity_id
_entity_poly.type
_entity_poly.pdbx_seq_one_letter_code
_entity_poly.pdbx_strand_id
1 'polypeptide(L)'
;MMENNNIVVAIHSKQNQAGNQHQIQIQNEAELTRMLLDILAKPTTKDIESLNPLTPKKYRDVFTKLGEMSADEKAKLYPQIAKSKAISVLYHMQTIQQILEEDELLKKKHQKQLDEARWLVRNGASNACIRETCTRVSELEIKKIRYDTGCPVKVGRNRALPEEVKLDVINFWKAVVKVELNQYNRLRQLQEAFPNYDLSMLYPATLEK
;
A
#
# COMPACT_ATOMS: atom_id res chain seq x y z
N MET A 1 -33.82 26.28 -21.24
CA MET A 1 -32.50 25.99 -20.62
C MET A 1 -32.66 24.68 -19.87
N MET A 2 -32.03 23.60 -20.33
CA MET A 2 -32.09 22.32 -19.61
C MET A 2 -31.08 22.37 -18.46
N GLU A 3 -31.57 22.38 -17.23
CA GLU A 3 -30.72 22.20 -16.05
C GLU A 3 -30.13 20.79 -16.08
N ASN A 4 -28.82 20.70 -16.30
CA ASN A 4 -28.06 19.45 -16.20
C ASN A 4 -28.04 18.96 -14.74
N ASN A 5 -29.09 18.26 -14.32
CA ASN A 5 -29.18 17.56 -13.04
C ASN A 5 -28.42 16.23 -13.07
N ASN A 6 -27.16 16.26 -13.50
CA ASN A 6 -26.30 15.08 -13.43
C ASN A 6 -25.96 14.81 -11.96
N ILE A 7 -26.43 13.69 -11.42
CA ILE A 7 -25.91 13.18 -10.15
C ILE A 7 -24.49 12.70 -10.44
N VAL A 8 -23.52 13.56 -10.18
CA VAL A 8 -22.10 13.20 -10.24
C VAL A 8 -21.83 12.32 -9.02
N VAL A 9 -21.67 11.02 -9.22
CA VAL A 9 -21.06 10.16 -8.21
C VAL A 9 -19.56 10.45 -8.24
N ALA A 10 -19.17 11.53 -7.57
CA ALA A 10 -17.79 11.92 -7.43
C ALA A 10 -17.13 11.01 -6.37
N ILE A 11 -16.30 10.08 -6.82
CA ILE A 11 -15.32 9.45 -5.93
C ILE A 11 -14.21 10.49 -5.75
N HIS A 12 -14.36 11.35 -4.73
CA HIS A 12 -13.44 12.45 -4.49
C HIS A 12 -12.04 11.97 -4.08
N SER A 13 -11.02 12.55 -4.69
CA SER A 13 -9.94 13.19 -3.93
C SER A 13 -9.70 14.59 -4.49
N LYS A 14 -9.53 15.55 -3.59
CA LYS A 14 -9.45 17.01 -3.71
C LYS A 14 -9.08 17.67 -5.07
N GLN A 15 -9.91 18.67 -5.36
CA GLN A 15 -9.69 19.99 -6.01
C GLN A 15 -9.40 20.11 -7.51
N ASN A 16 -10.43 20.66 -8.19
CA ASN A 16 -10.38 21.74 -9.19
C ASN A 16 -9.19 21.78 -10.15
N GLN A 17 -9.32 21.18 -11.33
CA GLN A 17 -8.84 21.78 -12.59
C GLN A 17 -9.76 21.38 -13.75
N ALA A 18 -10.08 22.36 -14.61
CA ALA A 18 -10.65 22.11 -15.92
C ALA A 18 -9.59 21.39 -16.79
N GLY A 19 -9.86 20.14 -17.16
CA GLY A 19 -8.92 19.37 -17.99
C GLY A 19 -9.47 18.00 -18.33
N ASN A 20 -9.79 17.81 -19.61
CA ASN A 20 -10.02 16.55 -20.31
C ASN A 20 -10.92 15.53 -19.59
N GLN A 21 -12.23 15.69 -19.76
CA GLN A 21 -13.19 14.64 -19.45
C GLN A 21 -12.97 13.47 -20.42
N HIS A 22 -12.32 12.40 -19.94
CA HIS A 22 -12.23 11.15 -20.68
C HIS A 22 -13.54 10.38 -20.49
N GLN A 23 -14.36 10.31 -21.54
CA GLN A 23 -15.57 9.48 -21.54
C GLN A 23 -15.18 8.05 -21.85
N ILE A 24 -15.18 7.18 -20.83
CA ILE A 24 -15.00 5.75 -20.99
C ILE A 24 -16.37 5.13 -21.27
N GLN A 25 -16.53 4.48 -22.42
CA GLN A 25 -17.74 3.73 -22.73
C GLN A 25 -17.68 2.39 -21.99
N ILE A 26 -18.54 2.22 -21.00
CA ILE A 26 -18.58 1.01 -20.18
C ILE A 26 -19.41 -0.04 -20.92
N GLN A 27 -18.82 -1.20 -21.22
CA GLN A 27 -19.49 -2.25 -22.02
C GLN A 27 -20.72 -2.86 -21.31
N ASN A 28 -20.80 -2.75 -19.98
CA ASN A 28 -21.94 -3.20 -19.17
C ASN A 28 -22.56 -2.03 -18.38
N GLU A 29 -23.13 -1.06 -19.08
CA GLU A 29 -23.76 0.13 -18.49
C GLU A 29 -24.86 -0.22 -17.47
N ALA A 30 -25.55 -1.36 -17.66
CA ALA A 30 -26.59 -1.85 -16.75
C ALA A 30 -26.02 -2.30 -15.40
N GLU A 31 -24.87 -2.96 -15.39
CA GLU A 31 -24.20 -3.40 -14.15
C GLU A 31 -23.61 -2.23 -13.37
N LEU A 32 -23.01 -1.25 -14.06
CA LEU A 32 -22.58 0.00 -13.44
C LEU A 32 -23.77 0.75 -12.84
N THR A 33 -24.85 0.88 -13.60
CA THR A 33 -26.10 1.52 -13.17
C THR A 33 -26.65 0.85 -11.92
N ARG A 34 -26.69 -0.48 -11.89
CA ARG A 34 -27.06 -1.26 -10.71
C ARG A 34 -26.20 -0.91 -9.50
N MET A 35 -24.86 -1.01 -9.63
CA MET A 35 -23.94 -0.75 -8.52
C MET A 35 -24.11 0.66 -7.95
N LEU A 36 -24.23 1.68 -8.81
CA LEU A 36 -24.37 3.06 -8.38
C LEU A 36 -25.72 3.34 -7.71
N LEU A 37 -26.82 2.79 -8.25
CA LEU A 37 -28.14 2.95 -7.64
C LEU A 37 -28.26 2.20 -6.31
N ASP A 38 -27.62 1.04 -6.18
CA ASP A 38 -27.57 0.30 -4.92
C ASP A 38 -26.76 1.04 -3.85
N ILE A 39 -25.72 1.77 -4.25
CA ILE A 39 -24.98 2.67 -3.34
C ILE A 39 -25.87 3.86 -2.92
N LEU A 40 -26.57 4.48 -3.87
CA LEU A 40 -27.45 5.62 -3.60
C LEU A 40 -28.69 5.26 -2.77
N ALA A 41 -29.13 4.00 -2.82
CA ALA A 41 -30.25 3.48 -2.03
C ALA A 41 -29.88 3.23 -0.55
N LYS A 42 -28.60 3.28 -0.18
CA LYS A 42 -28.16 3.15 1.21
C LYS A 42 -28.28 4.49 1.95
N PRO A 43 -28.56 4.47 3.25
CA PRO A 43 -28.59 5.70 4.05
C PRO A 43 -27.24 6.42 3.98
N THR A 44 -27.28 7.74 3.83
CA THR A 44 -26.08 8.57 3.76
C THR A 44 -25.29 8.50 5.06
N THR A 45 -23.98 8.30 4.94
CA THR A 45 -23.05 8.40 6.07
C THR A 45 -22.72 9.87 6.34
N LYS A 46 -22.28 10.20 7.56
CA LYS A 46 -21.84 11.56 7.92
C LYS A 46 -20.75 12.08 6.98
N ASP A 47 -19.87 11.19 6.51
CA ASP A 47 -18.82 11.53 5.54
C ASP A 47 -19.42 11.95 4.19
N ILE A 48 -20.43 11.23 3.68
CA ILE A 48 -21.12 11.58 2.43
C ILE A 48 -21.88 12.90 2.57
N GLU A 49 -22.55 13.13 3.71
CA GLU A 49 -23.25 14.39 3.98
C GLU A 49 -22.29 15.58 4.05
N SER A 50 -21.09 15.38 4.59
CA SER A 50 -20.06 16.43 4.63
C SER A 50 -19.49 16.76 3.25
N LEU A 51 -19.41 15.76 2.35
CA LEU A 51 -18.89 15.92 1.00
C LEU A 51 -19.92 16.53 0.04
N ASN A 52 -21.21 16.23 0.23
CA ASN A 52 -22.30 16.73 -0.60
C ASN A 52 -23.53 17.09 0.27
N PRO A 53 -23.54 18.22 1.00
CA PRO A 53 -24.60 18.53 1.96
C PRO A 53 -25.96 18.87 1.34
N LEU A 54 -25.99 19.24 0.05
CA LEU A 54 -27.19 19.71 -0.66
C LEU A 54 -27.90 18.61 -1.45
N THR A 55 -27.15 17.63 -1.98
CA THR A 55 -27.68 16.58 -2.87
C THR A 55 -28.61 15.58 -2.16
N PRO A 56 -28.26 15.04 -0.97
CA PRO A 56 -29.14 14.15 -0.19
C PRO A 56 -30.43 14.83 0.25
N LYS A 57 -30.40 16.14 0.51
CA LYS A 57 -31.59 16.90 0.89
C LYS A 57 -32.51 17.16 -0.32
N LYS A 58 -31.94 17.56 -1.45
CA LYS A 58 -32.69 17.88 -2.68
C LYS A 58 -33.39 16.66 -3.29
N TYR A 59 -32.76 15.49 -3.23
CA TYR A 59 -33.26 14.25 -3.85
C TYR A 59 -33.63 13.16 -2.83
N ARG A 60 -33.94 13.55 -1.58
CA ARG A 60 -34.27 12.62 -0.49
C ARG A 60 -35.31 11.59 -0.90
N ASP A 61 -36.41 12.03 -1.50
CA ASP A 61 -37.52 11.14 -1.86
C ASP A 61 -37.13 10.12 -2.92
N VAL A 62 -36.19 10.47 -3.82
CA VAL A 62 -35.64 9.55 -4.82
C VAL A 62 -34.82 8.45 -4.13
N PHE A 63 -33.96 8.82 -3.18
CA PHE A 63 -33.15 7.84 -2.44
C PHE A 63 -34.00 6.95 -1.54
N THR A 64 -34.99 7.50 -0.85
CA THR A 64 -35.96 6.74 -0.05
C THR A 64 -36.69 5.72 -0.92
N LYS A 65 -37.24 6.15 -2.06
CA LYS A 65 -37.95 5.27 -2.98
C LYS A 65 -37.03 4.17 -3.55
N LEU A 66 -35.80 4.50 -3.91
CA LEU A 66 -34.80 3.51 -4.32
C LEU A 66 -34.45 2.53 -3.19
N GLY A 67 -34.44 2.97 -1.93
CA GLY A 67 -34.23 2.13 -0.76
C GLY A 67 -35.36 1.12 -0.53
N GLU A 68 -36.60 1.54 -0.74
CA GLU A 68 -37.82 0.73 -0.50
C GLU A 68 -38.11 -0.30 -1.59
N MET A 69 -37.57 -0.12 -2.80
CA MET A 69 -37.79 -1.05 -3.91
C MET A 69 -37.18 -2.43 -3.66
N SER A 70 -37.93 -3.47 -4.04
CA SER A 70 -37.46 -4.86 -4.08
C SER A 70 -36.39 -5.08 -5.15
N ALA A 71 -35.64 -6.19 -5.03
CA ALA A 71 -34.61 -6.56 -6.01
C ALA A 71 -35.17 -6.71 -7.43
N ASP A 72 -36.38 -7.26 -7.57
CA ASP A 72 -37.04 -7.46 -8.88
C ASP A 72 -37.49 -6.14 -9.52
N GLU A 73 -37.98 -5.20 -8.71
CA GLU A 73 -38.34 -3.86 -9.18
C GLU A 73 -37.11 -3.09 -9.64
N LYS A 74 -36.01 -3.19 -8.88
CA LYS A 74 -34.72 -2.60 -9.22
C LYS A 74 -34.12 -3.20 -10.50
N ALA A 75 -34.16 -4.52 -10.66
CA ALA A 75 -33.68 -5.21 -11.85
C ALA A 75 -34.40 -4.75 -13.13
N LYS A 76 -35.68 -4.39 -13.05
CA LYS A 76 -36.46 -3.81 -14.16
C LYS A 76 -36.13 -2.34 -14.43
N LEU A 77 -35.70 -1.60 -13.40
CA LEU A 77 -35.39 -0.17 -13.48
C LEU A 77 -33.99 0.09 -14.09
N TYR A 78 -32.98 -0.71 -13.74
CA TYR A 78 -31.59 -0.45 -14.15
C TYR A 78 -31.41 -0.31 -15.67
N PRO A 79 -31.99 -1.18 -16.54
CA PRO A 79 -31.81 -1.06 -17.98
C PRO A 79 -32.43 0.22 -18.55
N GLN A 80 -33.49 0.74 -17.92
CA GLN A 80 -34.18 1.96 -18.35
C GLN A 80 -33.34 3.20 -18.03
N ILE A 81 -32.72 3.23 -16.85
CA ILE A 81 -31.81 4.31 -16.43
C ILE A 81 -30.49 4.26 -17.23
N ALA A 82 -29.98 3.07 -17.52
CA ALA A 82 -28.81 2.92 -18.38
C ALA A 82 -29.08 3.49 -19.79
N LYS A 83 -30.23 3.14 -20.40
CA LYS A 83 -30.64 3.64 -21.72
C LYS A 83 -30.82 5.16 -21.77
N SER A 84 -31.28 5.79 -20.69
CA SER A 84 -31.44 7.25 -20.65
C SER A 84 -30.12 8.00 -20.48
N LYS A 85 -29.00 7.30 -20.27
CA LYS A 85 -27.68 7.90 -20.01
C LYS A 85 -27.69 8.90 -18.86
N ALA A 86 -28.60 8.71 -17.89
CA ALA A 86 -28.76 9.60 -16.74
C ALA A 86 -27.62 9.48 -15.71
N ILE A 87 -26.77 8.45 -15.85
CA ILE A 87 -25.64 8.18 -14.96
C ILE A 87 -24.34 8.43 -15.72
N SER A 88 -23.47 9.25 -15.13
CA SER A 88 -22.10 9.45 -15.60
C SER A 88 -21.12 9.26 -14.43
N VAL A 89 -19.98 8.64 -14.72
CA VAL A 89 -18.88 8.48 -13.76
C VAL A 89 -17.73 9.35 -14.23
N LEU A 90 -17.23 10.20 -13.33
CA LEU A 90 -16.06 11.02 -13.58
C LEU A 90 -14.86 10.39 -12.88
N TYR A 91 -13.80 10.14 -13.65
CA TYR A 91 -12.53 9.67 -13.14
C TYR A 91 -11.55 10.83 -13.00
N HIS A 92 -10.92 10.94 -11.84
CA HIS A 92 -9.84 11.91 -11.65
C HIS A 92 -8.50 11.29 -12.11
N MET A 93 -8.20 11.44 -13.41
CA MET A 93 -7.06 10.77 -14.04
C MET A 93 -5.73 11.14 -13.39
N GLN A 94 -5.57 12.38 -12.90
CA GLN A 94 -4.37 12.79 -12.17
C GLN A 94 -4.18 12.00 -10.86
N THR A 95 -5.26 11.71 -10.13
CA THR A 95 -5.17 10.90 -8.90
C THR A 95 -4.83 9.46 -9.24
N ILE A 96 -5.45 8.91 -10.28
CA ILE A 96 -5.16 7.55 -10.75
C ILE A 96 -3.69 7.43 -11.13
N GLN A 97 -3.18 8.40 -11.89
CA GLN A 97 -1.77 8.45 -12.27
C GLN A 97 -0.85 8.51 -11.03
N GLN A 98 -1.13 9.40 -10.07
CA GLN A 98 -0.34 9.51 -8.83
C GLN A 98 -0.30 8.20 -8.04
N ILE A 99 -1.44 7.52 -7.92
CA ILE A 99 -1.54 6.22 -7.24
C ILE A 99 -0.71 5.15 -7.96
N LEU A 100 -0.75 5.12 -9.30
CA LEU A 100 0.04 4.19 -10.11
C LEU A 100 1.54 4.46 -9.96
N GLU A 101 1.95 5.72 -10.01
CA GLU A 101 3.36 6.12 -9.82
C GLU A 101 3.86 5.76 -8.41
N GLU A 102 3.03 5.96 -7.37
CA GLU A 102 3.35 5.55 -6.02
C GLU A 102 3.48 4.02 -5.90
N ASP A 103 2.53 3.25 -6.46
CA ASP A 103 2.59 1.79 -6.47
C ASP A 103 3.87 1.26 -7.16
N GLU A 104 4.24 1.84 -8.31
CA GLU A 104 5.50 1.49 -8.98
C GLU A 104 6.72 1.80 -8.12
N LEU A 105 6.74 2.96 -7.46
CA LEU A 105 7.83 3.32 -6.54
C LEU A 105 7.91 2.34 -5.36
N LEU A 106 6.78 1.94 -4.79
CA LEU A 106 6.71 0.97 -3.70
C LEU A 106 7.19 -0.41 -4.14
N LYS A 107 6.81 -0.86 -5.35
CA LYS A 107 7.31 -2.12 -5.94
C LYS A 107 8.83 -2.09 -6.13
N LYS A 108 9.39 -1.00 -6.66
CA LYS A 108 10.85 -0.83 -6.79
C LYS A 108 11.56 -0.88 -5.43
N LYS A 109 11.01 -0.19 -4.42
CA LYS A 109 11.54 -0.20 -3.05
C LYS A 109 11.47 -1.61 -2.43
N HIS A 110 10.37 -2.32 -2.63
CA HIS A 110 10.20 -3.70 -2.17
C HIS A 110 11.23 -4.64 -2.81
N GLN A 111 11.37 -4.58 -4.14
CA GLN A 111 12.34 -5.39 -4.87
C GLN A 111 13.78 -5.13 -4.39
N LYS A 112 14.14 -3.87 -4.18
CA LYS A 112 15.44 -3.51 -3.59
C LYS A 112 15.64 -4.16 -2.22
N GLN A 113 14.64 -4.10 -1.33
CA GLN A 113 14.75 -4.72 -0.01
C GLN A 113 14.77 -6.26 -0.05
N LEU A 114 14.15 -6.89 -1.06
CA LEU A 114 14.31 -8.33 -1.28
C LEU A 114 15.76 -8.68 -1.62
N ASP A 115 16.43 -7.88 -2.43
CA ASP A 115 17.85 -8.09 -2.78
C ASP A 115 18.77 -7.85 -1.57
N GLU A 116 18.50 -6.81 -0.78
CA GLU A 116 19.17 -6.54 0.50
C GLU A 116 18.97 -7.71 1.48
N ALA A 117 17.74 -8.23 1.60
CA ALA A 117 17.44 -9.38 2.46
C ALA A 117 18.16 -10.65 2.01
N ARG A 118 18.30 -10.90 0.70
CA ARG A 118 19.12 -12.00 0.17
C ARG A 118 20.59 -11.86 0.58
N TRP A 119 21.13 -10.65 0.53
CA TRP A 119 22.50 -10.38 0.98
C TRP A 119 22.63 -10.62 2.50
N LEU A 120 21.70 -10.10 3.31
CA LEU A 120 21.70 -10.29 4.77
C LEU A 120 21.64 -11.77 5.15
N VAL A 121 20.78 -12.55 4.49
CA VAL A 121 20.66 -14.00 4.71
C VAL A 121 21.97 -14.72 4.41
N ARG A 122 22.61 -14.41 3.28
CA ARG A 122 23.91 -15.01 2.91
C ARG A 122 25.03 -14.68 3.90
N ASN A 123 24.95 -13.53 4.56
CA ASN A 123 25.90 -13.09 5.59
C ASN A 123 25.44 -13.48 7.01
N GLY A 124 24.50 -14.43 7.13
CA GLY A 124 24.12 -15.04 8.40
C GLY A 124 23.23 -14.17 9.30
N ALA A 125 22.63 -13.08 8.80
CA ALA A 125 21.75 -12.24 9.61
C ALA A 125 20.58 -13.05 10.20
N SER A 126 20.12 -12.69 11.39
CA SER A 126 18.92 -13.28 12.01
C SER A 126 17.63 -12.74 11.37
N ASN A 127 16.50 -13.43 11.55
CA ASN A 127 15.21 -12.91 11.06
C ASN A 127 14.84 -11.56 11.70
N ALA A 128 15.23 -11.33 12.96
CA ALA A 128 15.00 -10.05 13.63
C ALA A 128 15.80 -8.92 12.95
N CYS A 129 17.09 -9.13 12.72
CA CYS A 129 17.96 -8.19 11.99
C CYS A 129 17.41 -7.86 10.60
N ILE A 130 16.95 -8.88 9.86
CA ILE A 130 16.38 -8.69 8.52
C ILE A 130 15.08 -7.88 8.59
N ARG A 131 14.17 -8.15 9.53
CA ARG A 131 12.91 -7.37 9.67
C ARG A 131 13.16 -5.91 10.05
N GLU A 132 14.15 -5.67 10.91
CA GLU A 132 14.52 -4.31 11.33
C GLU A 132 15.19 -3.52 10.19
N THR A 133 15.92 -4.21 9.29
CA THR A 133 16.61 -3.58 8.16
C THR A 133 15.73 -3.44 6.92
N CYS A 134 14.95 -4.47 6.60
CA CYS A 134 14.14 -4.61 5.39
C CYS A 134 12.64 -4.60 5.73
N THR A 135 12.14 -3.44 6.14
CA THR A 135 10.79 -3.28 6.73
C THR A 135 9.61 -3.62 5.80
N ARG A 136 9.83 -3.75 4.49
CA ARG A 136 8.80 -4.15 3.50
C ARG A 136 8.80 -5.64 3.21
N VAL A 137 9.80 -6.38 3.70
CA VAL A 137 9.92 -7.83 3.48
C VAL A 137 9.17 -8.58 4.57
N SER A 138 8.20 -9.39 4.19
CA SER A 138 7.40 -10.20 5.09
C SER A 138 8.15 -11.42 5.64
N GLU A 139 7.67 -11.99 6.74
CA GLU A 139 8.27 -13.21 7.31
C GLU A 139 8.23 -14.40 6.36
N LEU A 140 7.17 -14.52 5.55
CA LEU A 140 7.04 -15.56 4.53
C LEU A 140 8.11 -15.40 3.44
N GLU A 141 8.37 -14.16 3.01
CA GLU A 141 9.43 -13.87 2.04
C GLU A 141 10.81 -14.15 2.62
N ILE A 142 11.07 -13.82 3.90
CA ILE A 142 12.32 -14.18 4.58
C ILE A 142 12.50 -15.70 4.60
N LYS A 143 11.46 -16.46 4.99
CA LYS A 143 11.51 -17.93 4.98
C LYS A 143 11.81 -18.48 3.59
N LYS A 144 11.14 -17.93 2.55
CA LYS A 144 11.37 -18.31 1.16
C LYS A 144 12.80 -18.00 0.71
N ILE A 145 13.30 -16.80 0.98
CA ILE A 145 14.68 -16.41 0.66
C ILE A 145 15.68 -17.38 1.30
N ARG A 146 15.49 -17.75 2.57
CA ARG A 146 16.37 -18.72 3.25
C ARG A 146 16.35 -20.10 2.62
N TYR A 147 15.18 -20.57 2.24
CA TYR A 147 15.02 -21.82 1.51
C TYR A 147 15.76 -21.75 0.16
N ASP A 148 15.49 -20.71 -0.63
CA ASP A 148 16.08 -20.50 -1.97
C ASP A 148 17.61 -20.34 -1.92
N THR A 149 18.15 -19.81 -0.82
CA THR A 149 19.59 -19.57 -0.64
C THR A 149 20.31 -20.71 0.09
N GLY A 150 19.60 -21.71 0.60
CA GLY A 150 20.19 -22.78 1.41
C GLY A 150 20.78 -22.32 2.74
N CYS A 151 20.32 -21.17 3.27
CA CYS A 151 20.83 -20.56 4.50
C CYS A 151 19.76 -20.62 5.63
N PRO A 152 19.55 -21.80 6.26
CA PRO A 152 18.58 -21.95 7.33
C PRO A 152 18.95 -21.10 8.55
N VAL A 153 17.97 -20.81 9.41
CA VAL A 153 18.23 -20.20 10.72
C VAL A 153 18.97 -21.22 11.58
N LYS A 154 20.11 -20.82 12.15
CA LYS A 154 20.85 -21.67 13.09
C LYS A 154 19.99 -21.94 14.33
N VAL A 155 19.88 -23.21 14.70
CA VAL A 155 19.15 -23.63 15.91
C VAL A 155 20.08 -23.55 17.11
N GLY A 156 19.60 -22.98 18.22
CA GLY A 156 20.36 -22.81 19.46
C GLY A 156 20.91 -21.40 19.66
N ARG A 157 21.76 -21.23 20.69
CA ARG A 157 22.41 -19.94 20.96
C ARG A 157 23.51 -19.70 19.93
N ASN A 158 23.49 -18.53 19.28
CA ASN A 158 24.62 -18.10 18.46
C ASN A 158 25.88 -17.97 19.34
N ARG A 159 27.05 -18.28 18.78
CA ARG A 159 28.31 -18.05 19.49
C ARG A 159 28.46 -16.56 19.75
N ALA A 160 28.84 -16.20 20.97
CA ALA A 160 29.17 -14.82 21.29
C ALA A 160 30.46 -14.41 20.58
N LEU A 161 30.58 -13.11 20.28
CA LEU A 161 31.85 -12.53 19.84
C LEU A 161 32.88 -12.63 20.97
N PRO A 162 34.17 -12.85 20.66
CA PRO A 162 35.24 -12.65 21.63
C PRO A 162 35.21 -11.21 22.17
N GLU A 163 35.52 -11.04 23.46
CA GLU A 163 35.38 -9.73 24.13
C GLU A 163 36.24 -8.63 23.48
N GLU A 164 37.47 -8.97 23.08
CA GLU A 164 38.38 -8.06 22.39
C GLU A 164 37.77 -7.53 21.08
N VAL A 165 37.14 -8.42 20.30
CA VAL A 165 36.49 -8.07 19.04
C VAL A 165 35.18 -7.32 19.27
N LYS A 166 34.48 -7.60 20.37
CA LYS A 166 33.23 -6.93 20.72
C LYS A 166 33.44 -5.42 20.87
N LEU A 167 34.52 -5.00 21.54
CA LEU A 167 34.85 -3.58 21.71
C LEU A 167 35.16 -2.90 20.37
N ASP A 168 35.91 -3.58 19.50
CA ASP A 168 36.23 -3.07 18.15
C ASP A 168 34.96 -2.90 17.30
N VAL A 169 34.06 -3.88 17.34
CA VAL A 169 32.76 -3.84 16.65
C VAL A 169 31.91 -2.66 17.14
N ILE A 170 31.82 -2.45 18.45
CA ILE A 170 31.06 -1.34 19.05
C ILE A 170 31.64 0.01 18.61
N ASN A 171 32.96 0.16 18.66
CA ASN A 171 33.63 1.40 18.29
C ASN A 171 33.48 1.69 16.79
N PHE A 172 33.64 0.67 15.94
CA PHE A 172 33.38 0.77 14.51
C PHE A 172 31.94 1.18 14.22
N TRP A 173 30.97 0.52 14.87
CA TRP A 173 29.55 0.84 14.70
C TRP A 173 29.23 2.29 15.07
N LYS A 174 29.77 2.78 16.20
CA LYS A 174 29.62 4.19 16.63
C LYS A 174 30.17 5.18 15.60
N ALA A 175 31.24 4.83 14.90
CA ALA A 175 31.79 5.67 13.83
C ALA A 175 30.89 5.64 12.59
N VAL A 176 30.46 4.45 12.15
CA VAL A 176 29.63 4.26 10.96
C VAL A 176 28.26 4.94 11.10
N VAL A 177 27.60 4.84 12.26
CA VAL A 177 26.28 5.45 12.50
C VAL A 177 26.30 6.98 12.34
N LYS A 178 27.45 7.63 12.55
CA LYS A 178 27.60 9.08 12.37
C LYS A 178 27.62 9.53 10.90
N VAL A 179 27.95 8.63 9.97
CA VAL A 179 28.21 8.97 8.57
C VAL A 179 27.17 8.34 7.63
N GLU A 180 26.85 7.06 7.82
CA GLU A 180 25.87 6.35 6.99
C GLU A 180 24.50 6.34 7.69
N LEU A 181 23.43 6.63 6.95
CA LEU A 181 22.05 6.66 7.45
C LEU A 181 21.29 5.36 7.14
N ASN A 182 21.65 4.68 6.06
CA ASN A 182 20.98 3.47 5.62
C ASN A 182 21.46 2.26 6.44
N GLN A 183 20.56 1.64 7.19
CA GLN A 183 20.87 0.51 8.06
C GLN A 183 21.52 -0.68 7.32
N TYR A 184 21.06 -1.01 6.11
CA TYR A 184 21.66 -2.07 5.31
C TYR A 184 23.11 -1.76 4.96
N ASN A 185 23.41 -0.54 4.53
CA ASN A 185 24.77 -0.11 4.23
C ASN A 185 25.68 -0.15 5.47
N ARG A 186 25.17 0.22 6.64
CA ARG A 186 25.93 0.10 7.90
C ARG A 186 26.31 -1.35 8.18
N LEU A 187 25.37 -2.28 8.00
CA LEU A 187 25.61 -3.72 8.19
C LEU A 187 26.57 -4.28 7.12
N ARG A 188 26.52 -3.78 5.88
CA ARG A 188 27.53 -4.10 4.86
C ARG A 188 28.92 -3.68 5.28
N GLN A 189 29.11 -2.43 5.69
CA GLN A 189 30.40 -1.92 6.15
C GLN A 189 30.91 -2.70 7.38
N LEU A 190 30.00 -3.06 8.29
CA LEU A 190 30.34 -3.87 9.45
C LEU A 190 30.81 -5.28 9.05
N GLN A 191 30.10 -5.95 8.15
CA GLN A 191 30.51 -7.26 7.65
C GLN A 191 31.84 -7.20 6.89
N GLU A 192 32.08 -6.13 6.15
CA GLU A 192 33.34 -5.90 5.41
C GLU A 192 34.52 -5.66 6.35
N ALA A 193 34.31 -4.94 7.47
CA ALA A 193 35.33 -4.70 8.48
C ALA A 193 35.64 -5.94 9.34
N PHE A 194 34.67 -6.84 9.53
CA PHE A 194 34.80 -8.03 10.37
C PHE A 194 34.43 -9.31 9.59
N PRO A 195 35.14 -9.66 8.49
CA PRO A 195 34.71 -10.70 7.55
C PRO A 195 34.73 -12.13 8.12
N ASN A 196 35.43 -12.34 9.23
CA ASN A 196 35.52 -13.64 9.90
C ASN A 196 34.29 -13.98 10.77
N TYR A 197 33.38 -13.02 10.96
CA TYR A 197 32.19 -13.17 11.78
C TYR A 197 30.94 -12.98 10.93
N ASP A 198 29.89 -13.74 11.22
CA ASP A 198 28.61 -13.55 10.55
C ASP A 198 27.78 -12.46 11.26
N LEU A 199 26.77 -11.94 10.56
CA LEU A 199 25.86 -10.93 11.12
C LEU A 199 25.05 -11.46 12.31
N SER A 200 24.96 -12.77 12.52
CA SER A 200 24.32 -13.34 13.72
C SER A 200 25.13 -13.08 15.00
N MET A 201 26.44 -12.91 14.87
CA MET A 201 27.37 -12.57 15.95
C MET A 201 27.61 -11.06 16.05
N LEU A 202 27.75 -10.39 14.89
CA LEU A 202 28.05 -8.95 14.83
C LEU A 202 26.87 -8.07 15.24
N TYR A 203 25.67 -8.36 14.73
CA TYR A 203 24.50 -7.50 14.96
C TYR A 203 24.14 -7.30 16.44
N PRO A 204 24.13 -8.34 17.30
CA PRO A 204 23.85 -8.16 18.72
C PRO A 204 24.75 -7.14 19.44
N ALA A 205 26.04 -7.09 19.10
CA ALA A 205 26.97 -6.13 19.70
C ALA A 205 26.67 -4.67 19.31
N THR A 206 25.92 -4.45 18.23
CA THR A 206 25.49 -3.11 17.79
C THR A 206 24.22 -2.61 18.49
N LEU A 207 23.54 -3.48 19.25
CA LEU A 207 22.31 -3.16 19.97
C LEU A 207 22.55 -2.68 21.41
N GLU A 208 23.77 -2.84 21.94
CA GLU A 208 24.12 -2.36 23.28
C GLU A 208 24.17 -0.82 23.30
N LYS A 209 23.32 -0.23 24.15
CA LYS A 209 23.21 1.22 24.40
C LYS A 209 24.23 1.67 25.43
#